data_AF-A0A662SM51-F1
#
_entry.id   AF-A0A662SM51-F1
#
_cell.length_a   1.000
_cell.length_b   1.000
_cell.length_c   1.000
_cell.angle_alpha   90.00
_cell.angle_beta   90.00
_cell.angle_gamma   90.00
#
_symmetry.space_group_name_H-M   'P 1'
#
loop_
_entity.id
_entity.type
_entity.pdbx_description
1 polymer ?
#
loop_
_entity_poly.entity_id
_entity_poly.type
_entity_poly.pdbx_seq_one_letter_code
_entity_poly.pdbx_strand_id
1 'polypeptide(L)'
;MADEILELGGMPETVKGKVVEVGKPEETETQFGKQWRVPVRVKVGKQEVVVNLWITQKAIERGAFHPRSQIAKLLAITKAKNLKDLEGKEVELRVDQRGFYRFLV
;
A
#
# COMPACT_ATOMS: atom_id res chain seq x y z
N MET A 1 -22.89 -23.52 -9.47
CA MET A 1 -21.59 -23.69 -8.80
C MET A 1 -20.64 -24.23 -9.84
N ALA A 2 -19.98 -23.32 -10.54
CA ALA A 2 -18.84 -23.63 -11.39
C ALA A 2 -17.80 -22.57 -11.02
N ASP A 3 -16.67 -23.06 -10.53
CA ASP A 3 -15.43 -22.35 -10.35
C ASP A 3 -15.05 -21.61 -11.65
N GLU A 4 -15.46 -20.35 -11.76
CA GLU A 4 -14.76 -19.38 -12.59
C GLU A 4 -13.51 -18.95 -11.82
N ILE A 5 -12.51 -19.84 -11.81
CA ILE A 5 -11.12 -19.43 -11.69
C ILE A 5 -10.85 -18.62 -12.95
N LEU A 6 -11.15 -17.32 -12.88
CA LEU A 6 -10.96 -16.39 -13.98
C LEU A 6 -9.49 -16.45 -14.40
N GLU A 7 -9.30 -16.72 -15.67
CA GLU A 7 -8.04 -16.88 -16.36
C GLU A 7 -7.08 -15.73 -16.03
N LEU A 8 -6.04 -16.02 -15.24
CA LEU A 8 -4.90 -15.15 -14.98
C LEU A 8 -4.02 -15.04 -16.24
N GLY A 9 -4.58 -14.44 -17.28
CA GLY A 9 -3.97 -14.21 -18.58
C GLY A 9 -4.00 -12.75 -18.97
N GLY A 10 -3.12 -11.95 -18.35
CA GLY A 10 -2.63 -10.71 -18.96
C GLY A 10 -3.49 -9.46 -18.83
N MET A 11 -3.49 -8.85 -17.63
CA MET A 11 -3.46 -7.39 -17.41
C MET A 11 -3.29 -7.15 -15.89
N PRO A 12 -2.52 -6.15 -15.43
CA PRO A 12 -2.52 -5.81 -14.02
C PRO A 12 -3.90 -5.23 -13.67
N GLU A 13 -4.73 -6.02 -12.99
CA GLU A 13 -6.03 -5.53 -12.52
C GLU A 13 -5.81 -4.43 -11.48
N THR A 14 -6.38 -3.26 -11.78
CA THR A 14 -6.51 -2.18 -10.79
C THR A 14 -7.79 -2.44 -10.02
N VAL A 15 -7.66 -2.60 -8.70
CA VAL A 15 -8.78 -2.82 -7.79
C VAL A 15 -8.90 -1.63 -6.84
N LYS A 16 -10.14 -1.18 -6.59
CA LYS A 16 -10.43 -0.17 -5.57
C LYS A 16 -10.57 -0.84 -4.21
N GLY A 17 -9.97 -0.24 -3.19
CA GLY A 17 -10.05 -0.71 -1.83
C GLY A 17 -10.18 0.43 -0.84
N LYS A 18 -10.67 0.14 0.36
CA LYS A 18 -10.72 1.08 1.47
C LYS A 18 -9.66 0.71 2.49
N VAL A 19 -8.81 1.65 2.86
CA VAL A 19 -7.82 1.42 3.93
C VAL A 19 -8.58 1.24 5.24
N VAL A 20 -8.34 0.12 5.90
CA VAL A 20 -8.97 -0.23 7.18
C VAL A 20 -8.07 0.19 8.34
N GLU A 21 -6.77 -0.08 8.21
CA GLU A 21 -5.81 0.12 9.29
C GLU A 21 -4.42 0.42 8.71
N VAL A 22 -3.71 1.37 9.32
CA VAL A 22 -2.28 1.58 9.09
C VAL A 22 -1.52 1.10 10.31
N GLY A 23 -0.79 0.00 10.16
CA GLY A 23 -0.02 -0.60 11.23
C GLY A 23 1.18 0.25 11.65
N LYS A 24 1.84 -0.18 12.72
CA LYS A 24 3.04 0.50 13.22
C LYS A 24 4.23 0.23 12.29
N PRO A 25 5.16 1.20 12.15
CA PRO A 25 6.43 0.94 11.47
C PRO A 25 7.22 -0.15 12.18
N GLU A 26 7.62 -1.17 11.44
CA GLU A 26 8.46 -2.27 11.90
C GLU A 26 9.84 -2.17 11.24
N GLU A 27 10.89 -2.26 12.03
CA GLU A 27 12.26 -2.33 11.52
C GLU A 27 12.50 -3.71 10.90
N THR A 28 12.98 -3.74 9.66
CA THR A 28 13.38 -4.94 8.95
C THR A 28 14.83 -4.77 8.51
N GLU A 29 15.69 -5.68 8.95
CA GLU A 29 17.07 -5.72 8.52
C GLU A 29 17.14 -6.37 7.13
N THR A 30 17.68 -5.64 6.16
CA THR A 30 17.90 -6.13 4.80
C THR A 30 19.39 -6.10 4.47
N GLN A 31 19.76 -6.77 3.38
CA GLN A 31 21.13 -6.80 2.86
C GLN A 31 21.69 -5.40 2.54
N PHE A 32 20.81 -4.41 2.35
CA PHE A 32 21.13 -3.02 2.05
C PHE A 32 21.02 -2.09 3.28
N GLY A 33 20.87 -2.67 4.48
CA GLY A 33 20.73 -1.95 5.75
C GLY A 33 19.32 -2.02 6.35
N LYS A 34 19.10 -1.19 7.37
CA LYS A 34 17.83 -1.10 8.11
C LYS A 34 16.77 -0.40 7.27
N GLN A 35 15.70 -1.11 6.94
CA GLN A 35 14.51 -0.55 6.30
C GLN A 35 13.34 -0.57 7.26
N TRP A 36 12.42 0.37 7.11
CA TRP A 36 11.21 0.39 7.91
C TRP A 36 10.03 0.04 7.03
N ARG A 37 9.25 -0.95 7.44
CA ARG A 37 8.02 -1.34 6.76
C ARG A 37 6.81 -0.84 7.55
N VAL A 38 5.81 -0.31 6.85
CA VAL A 38 4.51 0.03 7.42
C VAL A 38 3.46 -0.83 6.73
N PRO A 39 2.86 -1.82 7.43
CA PRO A 39 1.80 -2.63 6.85
C PRO A 39 0.50 -1.83 6.80
N VAL A 40 -0.07 -1.68 5.61
CA VAL A 40 -1.36 -1.02 5.40
C VAL A 40 -2.40 -2.06 5.02
N ARG A 41 -3.43 -2.23 5.85
CA ARG A 41 -4.55 -3.13 5.55
C ARG A 41 -5.58 -2.40 4.69
N VAL A 42 -5.91 -3.01 3.57
CA VAL A 42 -6.90 -2.49 2.63
C VAL A 42 -7.97 -3.55 2.40
N LYS A 43 -9.23 -3.15 2.57
CA LYS A 43 -10.37 -3.99 2.24
C LYS A 43 -10.72 -3.82 0.77
N VAL A 44 -10.61 -4.90 0.01
CA VAL A 44 -10.94 -4.98 -1.41
C VAL A 44 -12.10 -5.96 -1.55
N GLY A 45 -13.30 -5.44 -1.80
CA GLY A 45 -14.52 -6.25 -1.81
C GLY A 45 -14.76 -6.95 -0.46
N LYS A 46 -14.72 -8.30 -0.47
CA LYS A 46 -14.90 -9.14 0.73
C LYS A 46 -13.57 -9.59 1.37
N GLN A 47 -12.43 -9.25 0.76
CA GLN A 47 -11.11 -9.66 1.23
C GLN A 47 -10.38 -8.48 1.85
N GLU A 48 -9.51 -8.78 2.81
CA GLU A 48 -8.56 -7.81 3.37
C GLU A 48 -7.16 -8.19 2.93
N VAL A 49 -6.44 -7.23 2.36
CA VAL A 49 -5.09 -7.41 1.83
C VAL A 49 -4.13 -6.49 2.56
N VAL A 50 -2.90 -6.95 2.74
CA VAL A 50 -1.84 -6.17 3.39
C VAL A 50 -0.89 -5.64 2.33
N VAL A 51 -0.76 -4.32 2.26
CA VAL A 51 0.18 -3.62 1.38
C VAL A 51 1.29 -3.03 2.24
N ASN A 52 2.52 -3.49 2.03
CA ASN A 52 3.66 -3.00 2.80
C ASN A 52 4.26 -1.76 2.15
N LEU A 53 4.23 -0.64 2.87
CA LEU A 53 4.92 0.58 2.48
C LEU A 53 6.34 0.59 3.06
N TRP A 54 7.34 0.69 2.19
CA TRP A 54 8.73 0.79 2.60
C TRP A 54 9.14 2.24 2.75
N ILE A 55 9.60 2.61 3.94
CA ILE A 55 9.99 3.97 4.29
C ILE A 55 11.35 3.99 4.98
N THR A 56 12.04 5.11 4.83
CA THR A 56 13.27 5.39 5.57
C THR A 56 12.94 5.93 6.95
N GLN A 57 13.78 5.63 7.96
CA GLN A 57 13.65 6.16 9.32
C GLN A 57 13.46 7.69 9.35
N LYS A 58 14.29 8.43 8.59
CA LYS A 58 14.22 9.90 8.50
C LYS A 58 12.86 10.41 8.02
N ALA A 59 12.16 9.66 7.18
CA ALA A 59 10.83 10.04 6.67
C ALA A 59 9.74 9.81 7.73
N ILE A 60 9.89 8.79 8.57
CA ILE A 60 9.03 8.57 9.75
C ILE A 60 9.21 9.72 10.73
N GLU A 61 10.46 9.99 11.11
CA GLU A 61 10.81 10.97 12.15
C GLU A 61 10.44 12.40 11.76
N ARG A 62 10.63 12.78 10.48
CA ARG A 62 10.35 14.13 10.00
C ARG A 62 8.93 14.32 9.49
N GLY A 63 8.18 13.24 9.28
CA GLY A 63 6.87 13.28 8.61
C GLY A 63 6.91 13.85 7.19
N ALA A 64 8.10 13.93 6.59
CA ALA A 64 8.33 14.59 5.32
C ALA A 64 8.78 13.57 4.28
N PHE A 65 7.97 13.41 3.23
CA PHE A 65 8.25 12.55 2.10
C PHE A 65 8.70 13.38 0.91
N HIS A 66 9.72 12.89 0.19
CA HIS A 66 10.15 13.56 -1.04
C HIS A 66 8.98 13.58 -2.04
N PRO A 67 8.68 14.69 -2.76
CA PRO A 67 7.50 14.80 -3.64
C PRO A 67 7.43 13.72 -4.73
N ARG A 68 8.59 13.21 -5.17
CA ARG A 68 8.68 12.12 -6.15
C ARG A 68 8.42 10.72 -5.56
N SER A 69 8.34 10.58 -4.24
CA SER A 69 8.08 9.30 -3.59
C SER A 69 6.64 8.86 -3.84
N GLN A 70 6.43 7.54 -3.95
CA GLN A 70 5.08 6.98 -4.12
C GLN A 70 4.15 7.34 -2.95
N ILE A 71 4.70 7.48 -1.74
CA ILE A 71 3.94 7.81 -0.54
C ILE A 71 3.47 9.27 -0.56
N ALA A 72 4.33 10.22 -0.97
CA ALA A 72 3.91 11.61 -1.12
C ALA A 72 2.75 11.74 -2.12
N LYS A 73 2.83 11.00 -3.24
CA LYS A 73 1.76 10.94 -4.24
C LYS A 73 0.48 10.30 -3.69
N LEU A 74 0.59 9.19 -2.95
CA LEU A 74 -0.54 8.53 -2.29
C LEU A 74 -1.28 9.49 -1.36
N LEU A 75 -0.54 10.20 -0.50
CA LEU A 75 -1.07 11.17 0.44
C LEU A 75 -1.75 12.33 -0.29
N ALA A 76 -1.17 12.82 -1.39
CA ALA A 76 -1.76 13.88 -2.20
C ALA A 76 -3.08 13.47 -2.86
N ILE A 77 -3.14 12.28 -3.49
CA ILE A 77 -4.34 11.77 -4.16
C ILE A 77 -5.49 11.55 -3.16
N THR A 78 -5.16 10.97 -2.00
CA THR A 78 -6.15 10.69 -0.93
C THR A 78 -6.47 11.90 -0.05
N LYS A 79 -5.79 13.04 -0.27
CA LYS A 79 -5.85 14.26 0.56
C LYS A 79 -5.57 13.96 2.05
N ALA A 80 -4.70 13.00 2.32
CA ALA A 80 -4.23 12.63 3.65
C ALA A 80 -3.00 13.47 4.03
N LYS A 81 -2.88 13.94 5.28
CA LYS A 81 -1.71 14.72 5.71
C LYS A 81 -0.58 13.82 6.20
N ASN A 82 -0.91 12.64 6.71
CA ASN A 82 0.05 11.64 7.19
C ASN A 82 -0.44 10.22 6.84
N LEU A 83 0.41 9.21 7.08
CA LEU A 83 0.07 7.81 6.78
C LEU A 83 -1.16 7.32 7.56
N LYS A 84 -1.37 7.74 8.81
CA LYS A 84 -2.52 7.34 9.62
C LYS A 84 -3.83 7.92 9.08
N ASP A 85 -3.80 9.11 8.48
CA ASP A 85 -4.97 9.72 7.82
C ASP A 85 -5.42 8.97 6.55
N LEU A 86 -4.65 7.95 6.11
CA LEU A 86 -5.10 7.03 5.07
C LEU A 86 -6.24 6.14 5.57
N GLU A 87 -6.36 5.88 6.87
CA GLU A 87 -7.44 5.06 7.43
C GLU A 87 -8.81 5.63 7.03
N GLY A 88 -9.64 4.77 6.45
CA GLY A 88 -10.95 5.13 5.94
C GLY A 88 -10.95 5.77 4.54
N LYS A 89 -9.80 6.01 3.92
CA LYS A 89 -9.70 6.53 2.54
C LYS A 89 -9.84 5.42 1.51
N GLU A 90 -10.44 5.77 0.37
CA GLU A 90 -10.42 4.92 -0.82
C GLU A 90 -9.09 5.07 -1.54
N VAL A 91 -8.53 3.94 -1.96
CA VAL A 91 -7.24 3.81 -2.63
C VAL A 91 -7.38 2.85 -3.80
N GLU A 92 -6.60 3.09 -4.85
CA GLU A 92 -6.47 2.17 -5.96
C GLU A 92 -5.21 1.33 -5.77
N LEU A 93 -5.37 0.01 -5.88
CA LEU A 93 -4.30 -0.95 -5.81
C LEU A 93 -4.13 -1.62 -7.17
N ARG A 94 -2.89 -1.79 -7.59
CA ARG A 94 -2.53 -2.65 -8.71
C ARG A 94 -2.14 -4.02 -8.16
N VAL A 95 -2.72 -5.07 -8.74
CA VAL A 95 -2.30 -6.45 -8.49
C VAL A 95 -1.24 -6.84 -9.51
N ASP A 96 -0.06 -7.21 -9.03
CA ASP A 96 1.01 -7.75 -9.87
C ASP A 96 0.71 -9.23 -10.21
N GLN A 97 1.30 -9.76 -11.29
CA GLN A 97 1.09 -11.15 -11.74
C GLN A 97 1.46 -12.19 -10.68
N ARG A 98 2.28 -11.81 -9.71
CA ARG A 98 2.68 -12.62 -8.56
C ARG A 98 1.72 -12.53 -7.35
N GLY A 99 0.58 -11.85 -7.50
CA GLY A 99 -0.42 -11.65 -6.44
C GLY A 99 -0.04 -10.58 -5.40
N PHE A 100 0.99 -9.77 -5.67
CA PHE A 100 1.36 -8.67 -4.78
C PHE A 100 0.55 -7.40 -5.10
N TYR A 101 -0.01 -6.80 -4.06
CA TYR A 101 -0.74 -5.54 -4.15
C TYR A 101 0.22 -4.36 -3.99
N ARG A 102 0.08 -3.33 -4.83
CA ARG A 102 0.82 -2.06 -4.76
C ARG A 102 -0.12 -0.88 -4.93
N PHE A 103 0.11 0.21 -4.22
CA PHE A 103 -0.67 1.44 -4.43
C PHE A 103 -0.42 2.01 -5.83
N LEU A 104 -1.50 2.38 -6.50
CA LEU A 104 -1.46 3.12 -7.76
C LEU A 104 -1.42 4.63 -7.43
N VAL A 105 -0.35 5.32 -7.84
CA VAL A 105 -0.06 6.72 -7.48
C VAL A 105 0.61 7.51 -8.60
#